data_AF-A0A919Z5C3-F1
#
_entry.id   AF-A0A919Z5C3-F1
#
_cell.length_a   1.000
_cell.length_b   1.000
_cell.length_c   1.000
_cell.angle_alpha   90.00
_cell.angle_beta   90.00
_cell.angle_gamma   90.00
#
_symmetry.space_group_name_H-M   'P 1'
#
loop_
_entity.id
_entity.type
_entity.pdbx_description
1 polymer ?
#
loop_
_entity_poly.entity_id
_entity_poly.type
_entity_poly.pdbx_seq_one_letter_code
_entity_poly.pdbx_strand_id
1 'polypeptide(L)'
;MKPVKIGVGGPVGAGKTMLVEKITRRLHGKYSMAVVTNDIYTKEDAKILIQTGILPEDRIIGVETGGCPHTAIREDASMNFAAIDELVTRHPDVELLFVESGGDNLAATFSPELVDFSIYIIDVAQGEKIPRKGGQGMIKSDLFIINKTDLAPYVGANLQVMESDTLAFRGNKPYFFTNLKDETGLDEVVEWIENNAMLKGLG
;
A
#
# COMPACT_ATOMS: atom_id res chain seq x y z
N MET A 1 -7.62 9.86 -19.36
CA MET A 1 -6.19 9.57 -19.16
C MET A 1 -6.09 8.22 -18.47
N LYS A 2 -5.04 7.41 -18.65
CA LYS A 2 -4.91 6.17 -17.88
C LYS A 2 -4.49 6.55 -16.44
N PRO A 3 -5.18 6.08 -15.39
CA PRO A 3 -4.78 6.42 -14.02
C PRO A 3 -3.41 5.81 -13.70
N VAL A 4 -2.66 6.48 -12.82
CA VAL A 4 -1.48 5.91 -12.18
C VAL A 4 -1.95 4.88 -11.14
N LYS A 5 -1.39 3.68 -11.18
CA LYS A 5 -1.78 2.58 -10.29
C LYS A 5 -0.71 2.33 -9.25
N ILE A 6 -1.07 2.39 -7.98
CA ILE A 6 -0.17 2.12 -6.86
C ILE A 6 -0.61 0.85 -6.14
N GLY A 7 0.24 -0.18 -6.16
CA GLY A 7 0.04 -1.39 -5.38
C GLY A 7 0.46 -1.19 -3.93
N VAL A 8 -0.41 -1.52 -2.97
CA VAL A 8 -0.08 -1.47 -1.53
C VAL A 8 -0.07 -2.89 -1.00
N GLY A 9 1.12 -3.40 -0.70
CA GLY A 9 1.35 -4.77 -0.27
C GLY A 9 2.00 -4.87 1.10
N GLY A 10 1.92 -6.03 1.74
CA GLY A 10 2.49 -6.22 3.07
C GLY A 10 1.81 -7.33 3.87
N PRO A 11 2.38 -7.70 5.03
CA PRO A 11 1.81 -8.73 5.88
C PRO A 11 0.41 -8.41 6.40
N VAL A 12 -0.28 -9.47 6.84
CA VAL A 12 -1.56 -9.37 7.53
C VAL A 12 -1.42 -8.42 8.72
N GLY A 13 -2.31 -7.44 8.82
CA GLY A 13 -2.34 -6.50 9.95
C GLY A 13 -1.27 -5.39 9.93
N ALA A 14 -0.44 -5.26 8.90
CA ALA A 14 0.62 -4.23 8.85
C ALA A 14 0.08 -2.78 8.79
N GLY A 15 -1.18 -2.59 8.38
CA GLY A 15 -1.84 -1.28 8.28
C GLY A 15 -2.06 -0.80 6.84
N LYS A 16 -2.15 -1.70 5.86
CA LYS A 16 -2.41 -1.39 4.45
C LYS A 16 -3.69 -0.58 4.23
N THR A 17 -4.83 -1.09 4.71
CA THR A 17 -6.13 -0.41 4.65
C THR A 17 -6.08 0.99 5.27
N MET A 18 -5.46 1.12 6.45
CA MET A 18 -5.30 2.41 7.14
C MET A 18 -4.41 3.38 6.35
N LEU A 19 -3.34 2.88 5.72
CA LEU A 19 -2.49 3.69 4.86
C LEU A 19 -3.28 4.25 3.67
N VAL A 20 -4.04 3.40 2.99
CA VAL A 20 -4.88 3.81 1.85
C VAL A 20 -5.95 4.82 2.29
N GLU A 21 -6.63 4.57 3.41
CA GLU A 21 -7.60 5.51 3.99
C GLU A 21 -6.99 6.89 4.25
N LYS A 22 -5.83 6.93 4.92
CA LYS A 22 -5.17 8.18 5.29
C LYS A 22 -4.64 8.95 4.08
N ILE A 23 -4.04 8.26 3.11
CA ILE A 23 -3.56 8.88 1.87
C ILE A 23 -4.73 9.44 1.06
N THR A 24 -5.78 8.65 0.84
CA THR A 24 -6.95 9.09 0.06
C THR A 24 -7.64 10.29 0.73
N ARG A 25 -7.71 10.32 2.07
CA ARG A 25 -8.17 11.50 2.82
C ARG A 25 -7.29 12.72 2.59
N ARG A 26 -5.97 12.58 2.63
CA ARG A 26 -5.05 13.72 2.48
C ARG A 26 -5.03 14.29 1.07
N LEU A 27 -5.24 13.44 0.08
CA LEU A 27 -5.26 13.80 -1.34
C LEU A 27 -6.65 14.15 -1.85
N HIS A 28 -7.69 14.01 -1.02
CA HIS A 28 -9.07 14.31 -1.41
C HIS A 28 -9.22 15.77 -1.86
N GLY A 29 -9.93 15.96 -2.98
CA GLY A 29 -10.12 17.27 -3.60
C GLY A 29 -8.93 17.78 -4.42
N LYS A 30 -7.78 17.10 -4.38
CA LYS A 30 -6.63 17.38 -5.26
C LYS A 30 -6.57 16.45 -6.47
N TYR A 31 -6.90 15.17 -6.25
CA TYR A 31 -6.86 14.14 -7.28
C TYR A 31 -8.13 13.31 -7.26
N SER A 32 -8.60 12.90 -8.44
CA SER A 32 -9.67 11.91 -8.56
C SER A 32 -9.12 10.51 -8.31
N MET A 33 -9.68 9.80 -7.33
CA MET A 33 -9.13 8.53 -6.83
C MET A 33 -10.14 7.38 -6.84
N ALA A 34 -9.63 6.15 -6.91
CA ALA A 34 -10.39 4.92 -6.71
C ALA A 34 -9.53 3.83 -6.03
N VAL A 35 -10.17 2.82 -5.44
CA VAL A 35 -9.48 1.74 -4.71
C VAL A 35 -10.03 0.37 -5.08
N VAL A 36 -9.13 -0.57 -5.34
CA VAL A 36 -9.42 -2.01 -5.36
C VAL A 36 -8.79 -2.63 -4.12
N THR A 37 -9.56 -3.35 -3.31
CA THR A 37 -9.05 -4.09 -2.15
C THR A 37 -9.17 -5.59 -2.38
N ASN A 38 -8.16 -6.35 -2.01
CA ASN A 38 -8.15 -7.80 -2.15
C ASN A 38 -8.17 -8.46 -0.77
N ASP A 39 -9.06 -9.43 -0.59
CA ASP A 39 -9.02 -10.35 0.55
C ASP A 39 -9.41 -11.76 0.07
N ILE A 40 -9.04 -12.79 0.83
CA ILE A 40 -9.15 -14.17 0.36
C ILE A 40 -10.61 -14.63 0.35
N TYR A 41 -11.34 -14.32 1.41
CA TYR A 41 -12.68 -14.87 1.67
C TYR A 41 -13.74 -13.81 1.96
N THR A 42 -13.37 -12.53 1.98
CA THR A 42 -14.28 -11.45 2.38
C THR A 42 -14.08 -10.18 1.55
N LYS A 43 -14.90 -9.17 1.81
CA LYS A 43 -14.71 -7.79 1.32
C LYS A 43 -14.56 -6.81 2.47
N GLU A 44 -13.96 -7.25 3.57
CA GLU A 44 -13.94 -6.48 4.81
C GLU A 44 -13.15 -5.18 4.67
N ASP A 45 -12.01 -5.20 3.98
CA ASP A 45 -11.22 -3.98 3.73
C ASP A 45 -11.99 -2.95 2.89
N ALA A 46 -12.73 -3.39 1.85
CA ALA A 46 -13.62 -2.50 1.09
C ALA A 46 -14.69 -1.86 1.99
N LYS A 47 -15.34 -2.65 2.87
CA LYS A 47 -16.35 -2.14 3.81
C LYS A 47 -15.76 -1.14 4.79
N ILE A 48 -14.56 -1.41 5.31
CA ILE A 48 -13.83 -0.50 6.20
C ILE A 48 -13.59 0.83 5.48
N LEU A 49 -13.10 0.80 4.24
CA LEU A 49 -12.86 2.01 3.45
C LEU A 49 -14.15 2.78 3.14
N ILE A 50 -15.26 2.09 2.84
CA ILE A 50 -16.56 2.73 2.61
C ILE A 50 -17.06 3.41 3.89
N GLN A 51 -16.89 2.78 5.06
CA GLN A 51 -17.38 3.30 6.33
C GLN A 51 -16.52 4.42 6.92
N THR A 52 -15.20 4.29 6.79
CA THR A 52 -14.25 5.17 7.48
C THR A 52 -13.56 6.14 6.55
N GLY A 53 -13.44 5.83 5.26
CA GLY A 53 -12.74 6.62 4.27
C GLY A 53 -13.52 7.84 3.78
N ILE A 54 -12.93 8.53 2.80
CA ILE A 54 -13.51 9.73 2.20
C ILE A 54 -14.11 9.49 0.81
N LEU A 55 -13.74 8.37 0.17
CA LEU A 55 -14.16 8.09 -1.19
C LEU A 55 -15.61 7.57 -1.21
N PRO A 56 -16.42 7.99 -2.19
CA PRO A 56 -17.71 7.37 -2.47
C PRO A 56 -17.61 5.85 -2.64
N GLU A 57 -18.66 5.13 -2.21
CA GLU A 57 -18.73 3.67 -2.30
C GLU A 57 -18.51 3.15 -3.73
N ASP A 58 -19.03 3.86 -4.73
CA ASP A 58 -18.92 3.45 -6.13
C ASP A 58 -17.50 3.60 -6.71
N ARG A 59 -16.54 4.12 -5.94
CA ARG A 59 -15.10 4.21 -6.23
C ARG A 59 -14.26 3.16 -5.51
N ILE A 60 -14.90 2.24 -4.79
CA ILE A 60 -14.23 1.17 -4.05
C ILE A 60 -14.77 -0.18 -4.53
N ILE A 61 -13.90 -1.08 -4.98
CA ILE A 61 -14.27 -2.46 -5.33
C ILE A 61 -13.48 -3.44 -4.46
N GLY A 62 -14.21 -4.31 -3.75
CA GLY A 62 -13.63 -5.46 -3.04
C GLY A 62 -13.60 -6.71 -3.91
N VAL A 63 -12.41 -7.28 -4.10
CA VAL A 63 -12.13 -8.52 -4.83
C VAL A 63 -11.86 -9.65 -3.84
N GLU A 64 -12.65 -10.70 -3.92
CA GLU A 64 -12.43 -11.95 -3.19
C GLU A 64 -11.55 -12.86 -4.03
N THR A 65 -10.30 -13.10 -3.62
CA THR A 65 -9.30 -13.79 -4.47
C THR A 65 -9.45 -15.30 -4.46
N GLY A 66 -10.09 -15.89 -3.43
CA GLY A 66 -10.31 -17.33 -3.29
C GLY A 66 -9.04 -18.18 -3.04
N GLY A 67 -7.85 -17.57 -3.01
CA GLY A 67 -6.56 -18.24 -2.84
C GLY A 67 -5.44 -17.27 -2.43
N CYS A 68 -4.19 -17.72 -2.52
CA CYS A 68 -3.01 -16.96 -2.07
C CYS A 68 -3.00 -15.53 -2.67
N PRO A 69 -2.86 -14.48 -1.84
CA PRO A 69 -2.92 -13.09 -2.30
C PRO A 69 -1.90 -12.76 -3.40
N HIS A 70 -0.67 -13.31 -3.33
CA HIS A 70 0.34 -13.09 -4.36
C HIS A 70 -0.12 -13.50 -5.77
N THR A 71 -0.98 -14.52 -5.90
CA THR A 71 -1.49 -14.97 -7.19
C THR A 71 -2.34 -13.89 -7.83
N ALA A 72 -3.26 -13.30 -7.07
CA ALA A 72 -4.15 -12.25 -7.54
C ALA A 72 -3.42 -10.95 -7.94
N ILE A 73 -2.19 -10.73 -7.45
CA ILE A 73 -1.42 -9.50 -7.76
C ILE A 73 -0.21 -9.73 -8.67
N ARG A 74 0.14 -11.00 -8.97
CA ARG A 74 1.35 -11.32 -9.74
C ARG A 74 1.13 -12.40 -10.80
N GLU A 75 0.76 -13.62 -10.41
CA GLU A 75 0.68 -14.74 -11.36
C GLU A 75 -0.58 -14.72 -12.22
N ASP A 76 -1.72 -14.36 -11.63
CA ASP A 76 -3.02 -14.22 -12.30
C ASP A 76 -3.75 -13.00 -11.72
N ALA A 77 -3.49 -11.84 -12.34
CA ALA A 77 -4.09 -10.58 -11.95
C ALA A 77 -5.42 -10.28 -12.68
N SER A 78 -6.04 -11.27 -13.34
CA SER A 78 -7.25 -11.08 -14.15
C SER A 78 -8.41 -10.43 -13.38
N MET A 79 -8.64 -10.85 -12.13
CA MET A 79 -9.69 -10.27 -11.27
C MET A 79 -9.42 -8.80 -10.94
N ASN A 80 -8.17 -8.45 -10.70
CA ASN A 80 -7.79 -7.05 -10.45
C ASN A 80 -7.91 -6.21 -11.73
N PHE A 81 -7.51 -6.73 -12.89
CA PHE A 81 -7.71 -6.03 -14.16
C PHE A 81 -9.19 -5.75 -14.44
N ALA A 82 -10.07 -6.74 -14.24
CA ALA A 82 -11.50 -6.56 -14.39
C ALA A 82 -12.06 -5.47 -13.44
N ALA A 83 -11.65 -5.49 -12.17
CA ALA A 83 -12.08 -4.47 -11.20
C ALA A 83 -11.57 -3.06 -11.55
N ILE A 84 -10.32 -2.95 -12.02
CA ILE A 84 -9.74 -1.68 -12.49
C ILE A 84 -10.51 -1.15 -13.71
N ASP A 85 -10.79 -2.00 -14.70
CA ASP A 85 -11.52 -1.62 -15.90
C ASP A 85 -12.95 -1.16 -15.58
N GLU A 86 -13.61 -1.83 -14.62
CA GLU A 86 -14.93 -1.41 -14.12
C GLU A 86 -14.88 -0.02 -13.48
N LEU A 87 -13.91 0.24 -12.60
CA LEU A 87 -13.74 1.54 -11.95
C LEU A 87 -13.44 2.66 -12.95
N VAL A 88 -12.54 2.42 -13.91
CA VAL A 88 -12.17 3.43 -14.93
C VAL A 88 -13.32 3.68 -15.91
N THR A 89 -14.10 2.65 -16.24
CA THR A 89 -15.30 2.81 -17.09
C THR A 89 -16.37 3.62 -16.37
N ARG A 90 -16.57 3.37 -15.06
CA ARG A 90 -17.54 4.10 -14.23
C ARG A 90 -17.10 5.54 -13.95
N HIS A 91 -15.80 5.76 -13.74
CA HIS A 91 -15.20 7.04 -13.38
C HIS A 91 -14.03 7.37 -14.32
N PRO A 92 -14.30 7.89 -15.54
CA PRO A 92 -13.25 8.20 -16.53
C PRO A 92 -12.27 9.30 -16.10
N ASP A 93 -12.60 10.04 -15.03
CA ASP A 93 -11.80 11.10 -14.44
C ASP A 93 -10.76 10.60 -13.42
N VAL A 94 -10.74 9.32 -13.05
CA VAL A 94 -9.77 8.79 -12.07
C VAL A 94 -8.33 9.01 -12.55
N GLU A 95 -7.54 9.63 -11.69
CA GLU A 95 -6.13 9.97 -11.92
C GLU A 95 -5.20 9.01 -11.15
N LEU A 96 -5.62 8.57 -9.97
CA LEU A 96 -4.83 7.71 -9.08
C LEU A 96 -5.67 6.54 -8.56
N LEU A 97 -5.21 5.30 -8.76
CA LEU A 97 -5.90 4.09 -8.34
C LEU A 97 -5.01 3.26 -7.42
N PHE A 98 -5.52 2.92 -6.24
CA PHE A 98 -4.83 2.02 -5.31
C PHE A 98 -5.30 0.58 -5.50
N VAL A 99 -4.35 -0.36 -5.49
CA VAL A 99 -4.62 -1.80 -5.43
C VAL A 99 -4.04 -2.34 -4.14
N GLU A 100 -4.87 -2.55 -3.13
CA GLU A 100 -4.46 -3.17 -1.87
C GLU A 100 -4.43 -4.69 -2.03
N SER A 101 -3.28 -5.31 -1.76
CA SER A 101 -3.19 -6.78 -1.72
C SER A 101 -3.87 -7.35 -0.48
N GLY A 102 -4.26 -8.62 -0.53
CA GLY A 102 -4.45 -9.39 0.70
C GLY A 102 -3.17 -9.43 1.53
N GLY A 103 -3.27 -9.69 2.83
CA GLY A 103 -2.09 -9.84 3.68
C GLY A 103 -1.28 -11.08 3.30
N ASP A 104 0.01 -10.90 3.00
CA ASP A 104 0.89 -11.99 2.54
C ASP A 104 2.30 -11.89 3.12
N ASN A 105 3.13 -12.89 2.87
CA ASN A 105 4.49 -12.98 3.37
C ASN A 105 5.46 -11.98 2.69
N LEU A 106 6.69 -11.92 3.22
CA LEU A 106 7.73 -10.96 2.82
C LEU A 106 8.18 -11.06 1.34
N ALA A 107 7.84 -12.15 0.65
CA ALA A 107 8.19 -12.38 -0.75
C ALA A 107 7.14 -11.84 -1.75
N ALA A 108 5.98 -11.37 -1.28
CA ALA A 108 4.93 -10.85 -2.15
C ALA A 108 5.36 -9.54 -2.84
N THR A 109 5.14 -9.49 -4.15
CA THR A 109 5.44 -8.34 -5.03
C THR A 109 4.35 -8.24 -6.08
N PHE A 110 3.98 -7.04 -6.49
CA PHE A 110 3.05 -6.84 -7.60
C PHE A 110 3.69 -7.14 -8.96
N SER A 111 2.89 -7.57 -9.93
CA SER A 111 3.28 -7.59 -11.34
C SER A 111 3.43 -6.16 -11.87
N PRO A 112 4.49 -5.84 -12.65
CA PRO A 112 4.62 -4.56 -13.34
C PRO A 112 3.50 -4.28 -14.37
N GLU A 113 2.77 -5.32 -14.80
CA GLU A 113 1.60 -5.13 -15.67
C GLU A 113 0.39 -4.59 -14.89
N LEU A 114 0.29 -4.97 -13.60
CA LEU A 114 -0.82 -4.60 -12.73
C LEU A 114 -0.68 -3.19 -12.17
N VAL A 115 0.50 -2.80 -11.68
CA VAL A 115 0.72 -1.50 -11.02
C VAL A 115 1.95 -0.78 -11.58
N ASP A 116 1.91 0.55 -11.57
CA ASP A 116 3.01 1.40 -12.04
C ASP A 116 4.04 1.66 -10.92
N PHE A 117 3.55 1.75 -9.68
CA PHE A 117 4.36 1.86 -8.47
C PHE A 117 3.88 0.90 -7.38
N SER A 118 4.77 0.57 -6.46
CA SER A 118 4.50 -0.34 -5.36
C SER A 118 4.99 0.21 -4.02
N ILE A 119 4.11 0.19 -3.03
CA ILE A 119 4.39 0.45 -1.62
C ILE A 119 4.34 -0.88 -0.88
N TYR A 120 5.38 -1.19 -0.11
CA TYR A 120 5.40 -2.35 0.77
C TYR A 120 5.46 -1.92 2.23
N ILE A 121 4.47 -2.31 3.04
CA ILE A 121 4.35 -1.92 4.45
C ILE A 121 4.53 -3.13 5.37
N ILE A 122 5.41 -3.00 6.35
CA ILE A 122 5.52 -3.88 7.52
C ILE A 122 5.15 -3.10 8.78
N ASP A 123 5.14 -3.76 9.94
CA ASP A 123 4.98 -3.05 11.21
C ASP A 123 5.93 -3.55 12.30
N VAL A 124 6.27 -2.66 13.23
CA VAL A 124 7.23 -2.91 14.31
C VAL A 124 6.83 -4.09 15.19
N ALA A 125 5.53 -4.33 15.40
CA ALA A 125 5.08 -5.43 16.25
C ALA A 125 5.31 -6.82 15.65
N GLN A 126 5.65 -6.91 14.36
CA GLN A 126 6.12 -8.15 13.73
C GLN A 126 7.54 -8.55 14.19
N GLY A 127 8.26 -7.60 14.82
CA GLY A 127 9.54 -7.76 15.47
C GLY A 127 10.70 -7.08 14.75
N GLU A 128 11.68 -6.62 15.53
CA GLU A 128 12.86 -5.86 15.06
C GLU A 128 13.61 -6.53 13.90
N LYS A 129 13.66 -7.86 13.87
CA LYS A 129 14.39 -8.64 12.87
C LYS A 129 13.74 -8.70 11.49
N ILE A 130 12.55 -8.12 11.29
CA ILE A 130 11.82 -8.27 10.02
C ILE A 130 12.61 -7.72 8.83
N PRO A 131 13.22 -6.51 8.88
CA PRO A 131 14.11 -6.06 7.82
C PRO A 131 15.26 -7.04 7.52
N ARG A 132 15.85 -7.68 8.55
CA ARG A 132 16.92 -8.69 8.38
C ARG A 132 16.47 -9.97 7.71
N LYS A 133 15.18 -10.32 7.81
CA LYS A 133 14.63 -11.47 7.06
C LYS A 133 14.58 -11.20 5.56
N GLY A 134 14.75 -9.95 5.15
CA GLY A 134 14.68 -9.55 3.75
C GLY A 134 13.30 -9.80 3.17
N GLY A 135 13.27 -10.08 1.88
CA GLY A 135 12.04 -10.31 1.13
C GLY A 135 11.95 -9.40 -0.07
N GLN A 136 11.39 -9.93 -1.15
CA GLN A 136 11.30 -9.19 -2.40
C GLN A 136 10.40 -7.95 -2.27
N GLY A 137 9.37 -7.98 -1.41
CA GLY A 137 8.53 -6.81 -1.12
C GLY A 137 9.35 -5.64 -0.59
N MET A 138 10.15 -5.87 0.47
CA MET A 138 11.02 -4.84 1.05
C MET A 138 12.13 -4.39 0.09
N ILE A 139 12.72 -5.28 -0.69
CA ILE A 139 13.89 -4.93 -1.53
C ILE A 139 13.46 -4.26 -2.85
N LYS A 140 12.36 -4.73 -3.45
CA LYS A 140 11.96 -4.32 -4.79
C LYS A 140 10.97 -3.18 -4.83
N SER A 141 10.12 -3.02 -3.81
CA SER A 141 9.12 -1.93 -3.78
C SER A 141 9.73 -0.57 -4.04
N ASP A 142 8.95 0.33 -4.61
CA ASP A 142 9.36 1.71 -4.89
C ASP A 142 9.44 2.51 -3.59
N LEU A 143 8.49 2.28 -2.68
CA LEU A 143 8.50 2.81 -1.31
C LEU A 143 8.31 1.68 -0.27
N PHE A 144 9.12 1.71 0.78
CA PHE A 144 9.00 0.79 1.92
C PHE A 144 8.55 1.52 3.18
N ILE A 145 7.61 0.96 3.93
CA ILE A 145 7.08 1.59 5.14
C ILE A 145 7.23 0.66 6.33
N ILE A 146 7.71 1.19 7.45
CA ILE A 146 7.78 0.51 8.74
C ILE A 146 6.81 1.22 9.70
N ASN A 147 5.60 0.67 9.81
CA ASN A 147 4.49 1.29 10.55
C ASN A 147 4.47 0.89 12.03
N LYS A 148 3.64 1.58 12.81
CA LYS A 148 3.37 1.35 14.23
C LYS A 148 4.61 1.54 15.10
N THR A 149 5.38 2.59 14.83
CA THR A 149 6.58 2.91 15.62
C THR A 149 6.30 3.13 17.10
N ASP A 150 5.10 3.58 17.45
CA ASP A 150 4.60 3.70 18.81
C ASP A 150 4.60 2.36 19.57
N LEU A 151 4.59 1.23 18.87
CA LEU A 151 4.59 -0.09 19.49
C LEU A 151 5.97 -0.62 19.88
N ALA A 152 7.06 0.04 19.44
CA ALA A 152 8.43 -0.40 19.69
C ALA A 152 8.74 -0.75 21.17
N PRO A 153 8.35 0.09 22.16
CA PRO A 153 8.65 -0.19 23.57
C PRO A 153 7.94 -1.43 24.12
N TYR A 154 6.79 -1.81 23.55
CA TYR A 154 5.98 -2.92 24.06
C TYR A 154 6.41 -4.28 23.51
N VAL A 155 7.13 -4.29 22.38
CA VAL A 155 7.64 -5.52 21.73
C VAL A 155 9.15 -5.66 21.84
N GLY A 156 9.83 -4.72 22.50
CA GLY A 156 11.28 -4.72 22.68
C GLY A 156 12.05 -4.51 21.37
N ALA A 157 11.49 -3.74 20.44
CA ALA A 157 12.15 -3.43 19.18
C ALA A 157 12.92 -2.11 19.27
N ASN A 158 14.13 -2.07 18.71
CA ASN A 158 14.90 -0.85 18.57
C ASN A 158 14.77 -0.30 17.14
N LEU A 159 14.23 0.92 17.00
CA LEU A 159 14.01 1.54 15.70
C LEU A 159 15.32 1.84 14.95
N GLN A 160 16.39 2.21 15.66
CA GLN A 160 17.70 2.44 15.04
C GLN A 160 18.30 1.14 14.48
N VAL A 161 18.06 0.00 15.13
CA VAL A 161 18.47 -1.30 14.59
C VAL A 161 17.67 -1.64 13.33
N MET A 162 16.34 -1.46 13.36
CA MET A 162 15.48 -1.67 12.18
C MET A 162 15.89 -0.76 11.01
N GLU A 163 16.27 0.48 11.30
CA GLU A 163 16.79 1.44 10.34
C GLU A 163 18.09 0.94 9.69
N SER A 164 19.08 0.59 10.51
CA SER A 164 20.37 0.06 10.04
C SER A 164 20.18 -1.18 9.16
N ASP A 165 19.29 -2.09 9.55
CA ASP A 165 19.01 -3.29 8.77
C ASP A 165 18.30 -2.96 7.45
N THR A 166 17.36 -2.02 7.47
CA THR A 166 16.66 -1.58 6.27
C THR A 166 17.65 -1.00 5.26
N LEU A 167 18.54 -0.11 5.71
CA LEU A 167 19.60 0.46 4.87
C LEU A 167 20.53 -0.62 4.31
N ALA A 168 20.91 -1.62 5.11
CA ALA A 168 21.80 -2.69 4.68
C ALA A 168 21.21 -3.53 3.53
N PHE A 169 19.91 -3.80 3.52
CA PHE A 169 19.26 -4.64 2.50
C PHE A 169 18.64 -3.85 1.35
N ARG A 170 18.20 -2.61 1.59
CA ARG A 170 17.45 -1.78 0.62
C ARG A 170 18.32 -0.69 -0.03
N GLY A 171 19.49 -0.39 0.51
CA GLY A 171 20.40 0.62 0.00
C GLY A 171 19.77 2.01 0.04
N ASN A 172 19.84 2.75 -1.07
CA ASN A 172 19.36 4.14 -1.16
C ASN A 172 17.88 4.26 -1.58
N LYS A 173 17.13 3.16 -1.72
CA LYS A 173 15.71 3.26 -2.07
C LYS A 173 14.92 3.83 -0.88
N PRO A 174 13.89 4.65 -1.12
CA PRO A 174 13.20 5.36 -0.05
C PRO A 174 12.47 4.40 0.87
N TYR A 175 12.47 4.75 2.15
CA TYR A 175 11.64 4.13 3.17
C TYR A 175 11.26 5.16 4.23
N PHE A 176 10.13 4.95 4.91
CA PHE A 176 9.69 5.80 6.01
C PHE A 176 9.23 4.98 7.20
N PHE A 177 9.55 5.46 8.39
CA PHE A 177 8.90 5.04 9.61
C PHE A 177 7.57 5.79 9.75
N THR A 178 6.50 5.09 10.12
CA THR A 178 5.19 5.71 10.30
C THR A 178 4.53 5.28 11.60
N ASN A 179 3.69 6.17 12.12
CA ASN A 179 2.61 5.83 13.03
C ASN A 179 1.31 6.35 12.42
N LEU A 180 0.61 5.50 11.67
CA LEU A 180 -0.62 5.93 10.99
C LEU A 180 -1.77 6.29 11.94
N LYS A 181 -1.65 5.96 13.24
CA LYS A 181 -2.65 6.32 14.26
C LYS A 181 -2.62 7.80 14.61
N ASP A 182 -1.43 8.40 14.68
CA ASP A 182 -1.23 9.85 14.91
C ASP A 182 -0.76 10.60 13.66
N GLU A 183 -0.68 9.89 12.53
CA GLU A 183 -0.26 10.38 11.21
C GLU A 183 1.22 10.77 11.11
N THR A 184 2.06 10.38 12.07
CA THR A 184 3.52 10.55 11.96
C THR A 184 4.05 9.81 10.73
N GLY A 185 4.86 10.47 9.92
CA GLY A 185 5.45 9.91 8.71
C GLY A 185 4.52 9.90 7.49
N LEU A 186 3.25 10.29 7.64
CA LEU A 186 2.27 10.28 6.54
C LEU A 186 2.56 11.38 5.51
N ASP A 187 3.05 12.53 5.94
CA ASP A 187 3.36 13.67 5.06
C ASP A 187 4.43 13.28 4.05
N GLU A 188 5.47 12.58 4.50
CA GLU A 188 6.58 12.07 3.69
C GLU A 188 6.09 11.03 2.67
N VAL A 189 5.15 10.16 3.06
CA VAL A 189 4.54 9.19 2.15
C VAL A 189 3.73 9.93 1.06
N VAL A 190 2.93 10.92 1.45
CA VAL A 190 2.10 11.70 0.51
C VAL A 190 2.98 12.51 -0.44
N GLU A 191 4.02 13.16 0.07
CA GLU A 191 5.00 13.89 -0.74
C GLU A 191 5.71 12.96 -1.73
N TRP A 192 6.09 11.76 -1.30
CA TRP A 192 6.67 10.76 -2.19
C TRP A 192 5.71 10.39 -3.32
N ILE A 193 4.42 10.19 -3.04
CA ILE A 193 3.40 9.92 -4.07
C ILE A 193 3.25 11.11 -5.02
N GLU A 194 3.10 12.34 -4.50
CA GLU A 194 2.93 13.53 -5.33
C GLU A 194 4.14 13.75 -6.26
N ASN A 195 5.37 13.55 -5.77
CA ASN A 195 6.60 13.77 -6.53
C ASN A 195 6.88 12.66 -7.55
N ASN A 196 6.68 11.39 -7.18
CA ASN A 196 7.09 10.25 -8.02
C ASN A 196 5.95 9.73 -8.90
N ALA A 197 4.73 9.62 -8.36
CA ALA A 197 3.60 9.07 -9.08
C ALA A 197 2.81 10.14 -9.83
N MET A 198 2.64 11.34 -9.24
CA MET A 198 1.88 12.43 -9.86
C MET A 198 2.77 13.47 -10.56
N LEU A 199 4.09 13.29 -10.53
CA LEU A 199 5.10 14.16 -11.19
C LEU A 199 4.91 15.66 -10.87
N LYS A 200 4.46 15.97 -9.65
CA LYS A 200 4.23 17.35 -9.22
C LYS A 200 5.54 18.14 -9.27
N GLY A 201 5.51 19.29 -9.97
CA GLY A 201 6.70 20.16 -10.16
C GLY A 201 7.51 19.92 -11.43
N LEU A 202 7.10 18.97 -12.28
CA LEU A 202 7.68 18.75 -13.62
C LEU A 202 6.85 19.38 -14.77
N GLY A 203 5.93 20.28 -14.44
CA GLY A 203 5.07 21.01 -15.37
C GLY A 203 5.32 22.51 -15.38
#